data_AF-A0A1G4ATG1-F1
#
_entry.id   AF-A0A1G4ATG1-F1
#
_cell.length_a   1.000
_cell.length_b   1.000
_cell.length_c   1.000
_cell.angle_alpha   90.00
_cell.angle_beta   90.00
_cell.angle_gamma   90.00
#
_symmetry.space_group_name_H-M   'P 1'
#
loop_
_entity.id
_entity.type
_entity.pdbx_description
1 polymer ?
#
loop_
_entity_poly.entity_id
_entity_poly.type
_entity_poly.pdbx_seq_one_letter_code
_entity_poly.pdbx_strand_id
1 'polypeptide(L)'
;MFSSGKTLLTAAVVGLTVIGFVHAAPHIDSGDENRALSMLNTARSEAGVPALIWDNNLKEGADIWAIEIAKVGYIHRSPAHQRDGAGELLAHFKALEMSSVLVTNPLISAVKLWLSFKDMDNFKTTVENYYETLGITEQILSDKATHIGCATRLGFADSGARDPLSSFTVCRVFKEVKPTTIIARQDLSPGPFQGDITFFNPALGACGWTDNDDSMIVALSHIKMGSQSNGNPLCGKTVRIEAEGKSVNVKVTDKCMGCAVNDIDVSPTVFKALFGDLGRGRVTGVTWTLV
;
A
#
# COMPACT_ATOMS: atom_id res chain seq x y z
N MET A 1 45.45 48.69 22.37
CA MET A 1 45.86 47.51 23.15
C MET A 1 45.17 46.30 22.54
N PHE A 2 45.96 45.33 22.06
CA PHE A 2 45.62 43.97 21.56
C PHE A 2 44.62 43.85 20.38
N SER A 3 45.09 43.59 19.15
CA SER A 3 45.54 42.29 18.56
C SER A 3 44.37 41.51 17.95
N SER A 4 44.16 41.57 16.63
CA SER A 4 44.75 40.71 15.59
C SER A 4 44.18 39.28 15.56
N GLY A 5 43.64 38.91 14.40
CA GLY A 5 43.15 37.57 14.09
C GLY A 5 42.42 37.51 12.75
N LYS A 6 43.14 37.75 11.64
CA LYS A 6 42.70 37.35 10.30
C LYS A 6 43.05 35.88 10.10
N THR A 7 42.10 35.06 9.63
CA THR A 7 42.38 34.01 8.63
C THR A 7 41.17 33.86 7.70
N LEU A 8 41.50 33.78 6.43
CA LEU A 8 40.69 33.83 5.22
C LEU A 8 40.75 32.43 4.58
N LEU A 9 39.72 32.00 3.85
CA LEU A 9 39.80 31.35 2.51
C LEU A 9 38.69 30.32 2.20
N THR A 10 37.99 30.65 1.11
CA THR A 10 37.57 29.82 -0.05
C THR A 10 36.47 28.76 0.06
N ALA A 11 35.31 29.17 -0.48
CA ALA A 11 34.70 28.67 -1.72
C ALA A 11 34.48 27.16 -1.92
N ALA A 12 33.20 26.80 -2.10
CA ALA A 12 32.77 25.96 -3.22
C ALA A 12 31.27 26.18 -3.48
N VAL A 13 30.96 27.03 -4.46
CA VAL A 13 29.68 26.96 -5.18
C VAL A 13 29.83 25.78 -6.14
N VAL A 14 29.16 24.67 -5.85
CA VAL A 14 28.92 23.62 -6.84
C VAL A 14 27.45 23.71 -7.22
N GLY A 15 27.22 24.16 -8.45
CA GLY A 15 25.90 24.18 -9.04
C GLY A 15 25.31 22.78 -9.12
N LEU A 16 24.02 22.69 -8.85
CA LEU A 16 23.20 21.54 -9.24
C LEU A 16 22.02 22.07 -10.04
N THR A 17 22.24 22.24 -11.33
CA THR A 17 21.15 22.21 -12.32
C THR A 17 20.83 20.76 -12.60
N VAL A 18 19.69 20.27 -12.10
CA VAL A 18 18.93 19.24 -12.81
C VAL A 18 17.47 19.68 -12.75
N ILE A 19 16.98 20.13 -13.90
CA ILE A 19 15.56 20.25 -14.20
C ILE A 19 15.02 18.82 -14.21
N GLY A 20 14.21 18.49 -13.22
CA GLY A 20 13.42 17.26 -13.19
C GLY A 20 12.03 17.63 -12.72
N PHE A 21 11.07 17.65 -13.64
CA PHE A 21 9.65 17.78 -13.33
C PHE A 21 9.22 16.60 -12.46
N VAL A 22 9.24 16.78 -11.15
CA VAL A 22 8.47 15.93 -10.24
C VAL A 22 7.09 16.55 -10.17
N HIS A 23 6.08 15.82 -10.65
CA HIS A 23 4.70 16.10 -10.31
C HIS A 23 4.56 15.99 -8.79
N ALA A 24 4.77 17.11 -8.09
CA ALA A 24 4.37 17.24 -6.70
C ALA A 24 2.86 17.08 -6.67
N ALA A 25 2.39 15.92 -6.18
CA ALA A 25 1.04 15.83 -5.65
C ALA A 25 0.87 16.97 -4.62
N PRO A 26 -0.34 17.56 -4.50
CA PRO A 26 -0.55 18.66 -3.57
C PRO A 26 -0.09 18.23 -2.18
N HIS A 27 0.86 18.99 -1.64
CA HIS A 27 1.40 18.80 -0.30
C HIS A 27 0.26 19.02 0.69
N ILE A 28 -0.20 17.94 1.31
CA ILE A 28 -0.81 18.02 2.63
C ILE A 28 0.28 18.64 3.52
N ASP A 29 -0.09 19.70 4.23
CA ASP A 29 0.84 20.50 5.02
C ASP A 29 1.61 19.59 5.98
N SER A 30 2.92 19.81 6.13
CA SER A 30 3.88 18.92 6.82
C SER A 30 3.61 18.72 8.33
N GLY A 31 2.45 19.17 8.83
CA GLY A 31 1.99 19.06 10.21
C GLY A 31 0.68 18.29 10.42
N ASP A 32 -0.10 17.92 9.40
CA ASP A 32 -1.39 17.21 9.60
C ASP A 32 -1.19 15.85 10.28
N GLU A 33 -0.21 15.06 9.80
CA GLU A 33 0.19 13.76 10.39
C GLU A 33 0.64 13.89 11.84
N ASN A 34 1.50 14.88 12.14
CA ASN A 34 2.01 15.12 13.48
C ASN A 34 0.89 15.52 14.46
N ARG A 35 -0.03 16.39 14.03
CA ARG A 35 -1.17 16.83 14.84
C ARG A 35 -2.16 15.70 15.05
N ALA A 36 -2.46 14.92 14.01
CA ALA A 36 -3.33 13.76 14.10
C ALA A 36 -2.78 12.70 15.05
N LEU A 37 -1.48 12.37 14.95
CA LEU A 37 -0.82 11.45 15.87
C LEU A 37 -0.85 11.97 17.31
N SER A 38 -0.61 13.28 17.51
CA SER A 38 -0.73 13.91 18.82
C SER A 38 -2.14 13.74 19.40
N MET A 39 -3.18 14.01 18.62
CA MET A 39 -4.57 13.87 19.05
C MET A 39 -4.94 12.42 19.41
N LEU A 40 -4.52 11.47 18.58
CA LEU A 40 -4.70 10.04 18.87
C LEU A 40 -4.02 9.64 20.19
N ASN A 41 -2.79 10.12 20.40
CA ASN A 41 -2.02 9.80 21.61
C ASN A 41 -2.57 10.49 22.86
N THR A 42 -3.19 11.67 22.74
CA THR A 42 -3.97 12.27 23.83
C THR A 42 -5.15 11.39 24.22
N ALA A 43 -5.97 10.97 23.24
CA ALA A 43 -7.13 10.11 23.50
C ALA A 43 -6.72 8.74 24.09
N ARG A 44 -5.59 8.18 23.64
CA ARG A 44 -5.02 6.94 24.18
C ARG A 44 -4.53 7.10 25.62
N SER A 45 -3.89 8.23 25.93
CA SER A 45 -3.49 8.55 27.30
C SER A 45 -4.70 8.66 28.24
N GLU A 46 -5.78 9.31 27.81
CA GLU A 46 -7.03 9.41 28.57
C GLU A 46 -7.70 8.05 28.77
N ALA A 47 -7.59 7.16 27.78
CA ALA A 47 -8.06 5.78 27.87
C ALA A 47 -7.12 4.83 28.64
N GLY A 48 -5.98 5.31 29.15
CA GLY A 48 -5.01 4.51 29.90
C GLY A 48 -4.22 3.50 29.06
N VAL A 49 -4.09 3.71 27.76
CA VAL A 49 -3.31 2.85 26.85
C VAL A 49 -2.06 3.55 26.29
N PRO A 50 -0.94 2.84 26.01
CA PRO A 50 0.31 3.45 25.59
C PRO A 50 0.19 4.27 24.30
N ALA A 51 1.03 5.27 24.08
CA ALA A 51 1.04 6.04 22.83
C ALA A 51 1.34 5.15 21.60
N LEU A 52 0.71 5.46 20.45
CA LEU A 52 1.07 4.93 19.14
C LEU A 52 2.36 5.60 18.64
N ILE A 53 3.16 4.82 17.93
CA ILE A 53 4.36 5.26 17.21
C ILE A 53 4.04 5.32 15.72
N TRP A 54 4.50 6.38 15.04
CA TRP A 54 4.35 6.46 13.58
C TRP A 54 5.22 5.40 12.88
N ASP A 55 4.67 4.73 11.87
CA ASP A 55 5.37 3.74 11.05
C ASP A 55 5.21 4.05 9.55
N ASN A 56 6.35 4.21 8.86
CA ASN A 56 6.37 4.57 7.45
C ASN A 56 5.96 3.43 6.51
N ASN A 57 6.08 2.16 6.90
CA ASN A 57 5.60 1.04 6.08
C ASN A 57 4.08 0.97 6.15
N LEU A 58 3.51 1.12 7.35
CA LEU A 58 2.06 1.24 7.55
C LEU A 58 1.50 2.42 6.73
N LYS A 59 2.23 3.54 6.70
CA LYS A 59 1.89 4.70 5.87
C LYS A 59 1.88 4.33 4.39
N GLU A 60 2.90 3.66 3.88
CA GLU A 60 2.97 3.24 2.48
C GLU A 60 1.82 2.29 2.11
N GLY A 61 1.51 1.31 2.96
CA GLY A 61 0.36 0.43 2.77
C GLY A 61 -1.00 1.15 2.85
N ALA A 62 -1.12 2.19 3.66
CA ALA A 62 -2.28 3.08 3.68
C ALA A 62 -2.39 3.90 2.38
N ASP A 63 -1.25 4.38 1.89
CA ASP A 63 -1.12 5.24 0.71
C ASP A 63 -1.58 4.54 -0.57
N ILE A 64 -1.16 3.28 -0.74
CA ILE A 64 -1.61 2.42 -1.84
C ILE A 64 -3.12 2.31 -1.84
N TRP A 65 -3.73 2.04 -0.68
CA TRP A 65 -5.17 1.88 -0.61
C TRP A 65 -5.94 3.20 -0.77
N ALA A 66 -5.40 4.30 -0.24
CA ALA A 66 -5.95 5.64 -0.40
C ALA A 66 -6.03 6.04 -1.88
N ILE A 67 -5.04 5.64 -2.69
CA ILE A 67 -5.05 5.85 -4.14
C ILE A 67 -6.22 5.09 -4.79
N GLU A 68 -6.45 3.84 -4.40
CA GLU A 68 -7.51 3.01 -4.99
C GLU A 68 -8.91 3.54 -4.68
N ILE A 69 -9.20 3.83 -3.41
CA ILE A 69 -10.52 4.36 -3.03
C ILE A 69 -10.76 5.79 -3.54
N ALA A 70 -9.71 6.59 -3.73
CA ALA A 70 -9.82 7.91 -4.34
C ALA A 70 -10.15 7.84 -5.84
N LYS A 71 -9.64 6.84 -6.56
CA LYS A 71 -9.97 6.60 -7.97
C LYS A 71 -11.41 6.14 -8.16
N VAL A 72 -11.91 5.25 -7.28
CA VAL A 72 -13.29 4.72 -7.39
C VAL A 72 -14.34 5.66 -6.82
N GLY A 73 -13.93 6.66 -6.01
CA GLY A 73 -14.81 7.72 -5.51
C GLY A 73 -15.65 7.32 -4.29
N TYR A 74 -15.44 6.13 -3.71
CA TYR A 74 -16.10 5.71 -2.48
C TYR A 74 -15.18 4.83 -1.62
N ILE A 75 -15.44 4.80 -0.31
CA ILE A 75 -14.63 4.02 0.62
C ILE A 75 -15.09 2.56 0.67
N HIS A 76 -14.12 1.64 0.68
CA HIS A 76 -14.33 0.25 1.03
C HIS A 76 -13.07 -0.33 1.67
N ARG A 77 -13.21 -1.41 2.44
CA ARG A 77 -12.06 -2.07 3.08
C ARG A 77 -11.12 -2.67 2.06
N SER A 78 -9.82 -2.58 2.33
CA SER A 78 -8.82 -3.35 1.59
C SER A 78 -8.95 -4.83 1.88
N PRO A 79 -8.66 -5.69 0.88
CA PRO A 79 -8.53 -7.11 1.09
C PRO A 79 -7.58 -7.41 2.26
N ALA A 80 -7.92 -8.38 3.11
CA ALA A 80 -7.15 -8.70 4.31
C ALA A 80 -5.66 -8.95 4.04
N HIS A 81 -5.35 -9.52 2.87
CA HIS A 81 -3.98 -9.81 2.44
C HIS A 81 -3.15 -8.56 2.08
N GLN A 82 -3.78 -7.42 1.78
CA GLN A 82 -3.08 -6.16 1.53
C GLN A 82 -2.78 -5.38 2.83
N ARG A 83 -3.23 -5.92 3.96
CA ARG A 83 -3.08 -5.29 5.27
C ARG A 83 -1.96 -5.91 6.09
N ASP A 84 -1.48 -7.10 5.73
CA ASP A 84 -0.39 -7.80 6.44
C ASP A 84 -0.61 -7.87 7.97
N GLY A 85 -1.84 -8.16 8.37
CA GLY A 85 -2.25 -8.23 9.78
C GLY A 85 -2.59 -6.88 10.42
N ALA A 86 -2.39 -5.78 9.71
CA ALA A 86 -2.81 -4.45 10.16
C ALA A 86 -4.33 -4.27 10.13
N GLY A 87 -4.79 -3.47 11.06
CA GLY A 87 -6.11 -2.86 11.09
C GLY A 87 -6.24 -1.82 9.99
N GLU A 88 -7.46 -1.36 9.77
CA GLU A 88 -7.74 -0.32 8.79
C GLU A 88 -8.80 0.63 9.33
N LEU A 89 -8.53 1.91 9.18
CA LEU A 89 -9.46 3.01 9.43
C LEU A 89 -9.61 3.80 8.14
N LEU A 90 -10.84 4.11 7.77
CA LEU A 90 -11.19 4.82 6.55
C LEU A 90 -12.00 6.05 6.87
N ALA A 91 -11.74 7.15 6.16
CA ALA A 91 -12.60 8.33 6.16
C ALA A 91 -12.67 8.91 4.75
N HIS A 92 -13.83 9.43 4.39
CA HIS A 92 -14.04 10.20 3.18
C HIS A 92 -14.83 11.46 3.51
N PHE A 93 -14.37 12.57 2.98
CA PHE A 93 -15.00 13.87 3.15
C PHE A 93 -15.22 14.52 1.79
N LYS A 94 -16.34 15.23 1.68
CA LYS A 94 -16.64 16.12 0.56
C LYS A 94 -16.82 17.53 1.08
N ALA A 95 -15.90 18.41 0.73
CA ALA A 95 -15.93 19.83 1.08
C ALA A 95 -16.79 20.64 0.11
N LEU A 96 -17.29 21.78 0.59
CA LEU A 96 -17.97 22.77 -0.25
C LEU A 96 -16.99 23.76 -0.91
N GLU A 97 -15.78 23.88 -0.36
CA GLU A 97 -14.74 24.79 -0.81
C GLU A 97 -13.34 24.28 -0.48
N MET A 98 -12.34 24.73 -1.26
CA MET A 98 -10.95 24.26 -1.14
C MET A 98 -10.24 24.72 0.15
N SER A 99 -10.75 25.76 0.81
CA SER A 99 -10.25 26.25 2.10
C SER A 99 -10.67 25.36 3.28
N SER A 100 -11.57 24.41 3.07
CA SER A 100 -12.10 23.57 4.15
C SER A 100 -11.00 22.73 4.81
N VAL A 101 -11.08 22.59 6.13
CA VAL A 101 -10.24 21.67 6.91
C VAL A 101 -10.41 20.22 6.50
N LEU A 102 -11.55 19.89 5.90
CA LEU A 102 -11.84 18.56 5.36
C LEU A 102 -10.91 18.17 4.21
N VAL A 103 -10.30 19.14 3.51
CA VAL A 103 -9.35 18.89 2.42
C VAL A 103 -7.95 19.44 2.69
N THR A 104 -7.81 20.46 3.55
CA THR A 104 -6.50 21.02 3.93
C THR A 104 -5.83 20.28 5.09
N ASN A 105 -6.62 19.71 6.02
CA ASN A 105 -6.15 18.90 7.15
C ASN A 105 -7.06 17.65 7.34
N PRO A 106 -7.17 16.81 6.30
CA PRO A 106 -8.12 15.72 6.25
C PRO A 106 -7.86 14.65 7.32
N LEU A 107 -6.60 14.40 7.70
CA LEU A 107 -6.28 13.34 8.65
C LEU A 107 -6.68 13.73 10.07
N ILE A 108 -6.45 14.98 10.49
CA ILE A 108 -7.01 15.49 11.75
C ILE A 108 -8.53 15.32 11.75
N SER A 109 -9.22 15.68 10.66
CA SER A 109 -10.67 15.56 10.54
C SER A 109 -11.12 14.09 10.67
N ALA A 110 -10.40 13.17 10.06
CA ALA A 110 -10.62 11.72 10.18
C ALA A 110 -10.44 11.23 11.62
N VAL A 111 -9.39 11.68 12.31
CA VAL A 111 -9.16 11.33 13.72
C VAL A 111 -10.31 11.80 14.62
N LYS A 112 -10.82 13.02 14.41
CA LYS A 112 -11.98 13.51 15.18
C LYS A 112 -13.20 12.63 14.97
N LEU A 113 -13.47 12.27 13.71
CA LEU A 113 -14.56 11.38 13.34
C LEU A 113 -14.43 10.00 14.02
N TRP A 114 -13.26 9.36 13.95
CA TRP A 114 -13.08 8.03 14.55
C TRP A 114 -13.11 8.02 16.08
N LEU A 115 -12.78 9.16 16.71
CA LEU A 115 -12.84 9.31 18.16
C LEU A 115 -14.23 9.72 18.67
N SER A 116 -15.10 10.30 17.83
CA SER A 116 -16.44 10.74 18.25
C SER A 116 -17.43 9.59 18.53
N PHE A 117 -17.09 8.34 18.18
CA PHE A 117 -17.95 7.16 18.38
C PHE A 117 -17.95 6.59 19.81
N LYS A 118 -17.05 7.08 20.65
CA LYS A 118 -17.12 6.89 22.10
C LYS A 118 -17.60 8.22 22.65
N ASP A 119 -18.64 8.22 23.48
CA ASP A 119 -19.14 9.39 24.22
C ASP A 119 -18.00 10.15 24.92
N MET A 120 -17.28 10.98 24.17
CA MET A 120 -16.22 11.87 24.61
C MET A 120 -16.74 13.29 24.34
N ASP A 121 -17.42 13.84 25.34
CA ASP A 121 -18.11 15.13 25.31
C ASP A 121 -17.24 16.33 24.87
N ASN A 122 -15.92 16.14 24.74
CA ASN A 122 -14.95 17.18 24.41
C ASN A 122 -14.59 17.31 22.93
N PHE A 123 -14.97 16.35 22.07
CA PHE A 123 -14.73 16.42 20.62
C PHE A 123 -16.02 16.63 19.84
N LYS A 124 -16.82 17.63 20.23
CA LYS A 124 -17.93 18.10 19.39
C LYS A 124 -17.38 18.71 18.10
N THR A 125 -17.52 17.99 16.99
CA THR A 125 -17.40 18.58 15.66
C THR A 125 -18.64 18.27 14.84
N THR A 126 -19.36 19.31 14.46
CA THR A 126 -20.28 19.29 13.32
C THR A 126 -19.50 18.94 12.07
N VAL A 127 -19.64 17.70 11.60
CA VAL A 127 -19.12 17.24 10.30
C VAL A 127 -20.32 17.16 9.36
N GLU A 128 -20.31 17.95 8.29
CA GLU A 128 -21.37 17.93 7.27
C GLU A 128 -21.03 16.92 6.18
N ASN A 129 -22.01 16.09 5.79
CA ASN A 129 -21.96 15.09 4.70
C ASN A 129 -20.83 14.04 4.80
N TYR A 130 -21.12 12.91 5.46
CA TYR A 130 -20.19 11.80 5.65
C TYR A 130 -20.80 10.45 5.20
N TYR A 131 -19.94 9.51 4.79
CA TYR A 131 -20.30 8.12 4.52
C TYR A 131 -19.27 7.21 5.18
N GLU A 132 -19.69 6.45 6.18
CA GLU A 132 -18.85 5.51 6.93
C GLU A 132 -18.98 4.11 6.39
N THR A 133 -17.90 3.34 6.53
CA THR A 133 -18.08 1.90 6.65
C THR A 133 -17.38 1.35 7.89
N LEU A 134 -16.06 1.48 8.11
CA LEU A 134 -15.41 0.61 9.10
C LEU A 134 -14.23 1.31 9.80
N GLY A 135 -14.44 1.73 11.06
CA GLY A 135 -13.43 2.43 11.88
C GLY A 135 -13.85 2.52 13.34
N ILE A 136 -13.93 1.37 14.03
CA ILE A 136 -14.34 1.37 15.45
C ILE A 136 -13.18 1.93 16.29
N THR A 137 -13.46 2.93 17.14
CA THR A 137 -12.56 3.51 18.15
C THR A 137 -11.78 2.46 18.94
N GLU A 138 -12.33 1.25 19.07
CA GLU A 138 -11.69 0.06 19.63
C GLU A 138 -10.31 -0.25 19.03
N GLN A 139 -10.13 -0.13 17.71
CA GLN A 139 -8.81 -0.36 17.09
C GLN A 139 -7.80 0.71 17.52
N ILE A 140 -8.24 1.97 17.58
CA ILE A 140 -7.41 3.12 17.99
C ILE A 140 -7.05 3.04 19.47
N LEU A 141 -7.96 2.54 20.32
CA LEU A 141 -7.76 2.48 21.77
C LEU A 141 -7.31 1.10 22.27
N SER A 142 -7.03 0.15 21.37
CA SER A 142 -6.52 -1.16 21.74
C SER A 142 -5.11 -1.04 22.32
N ASP A 143 -4.84 -1.76 23.41
CA ASP A 143 -3.51 -1.93 23.99
C ASP A 143 -2.55 -2.71 23.07
N LYS A 144 -3.10 -3.47 22.11
CA LYS A 144 -2.33 -4.19 21.07
C LYS A 144 -1.90 -3.29 19.93
N ALA A 145 -2.59 -2.16 19.73
CA ALA A 145 -2.16 -1.17 18.76
C ALA A 145 -0.94 -0.43 19.30
N THR A 146 0.20 -0.62 18.65
CA THR A 146 1.48 0.02 19.03
C THR A 146 1.98 1.00 17.97
N HIS A 147 1.57 0.81 16.72
CA HIS A 147 2.01 1.62 15.59
C HIS A 147 0.81 2.03 14.73
N ILE A 148 0.98 3.15 14.03
CA ILE A 148 0.03 3.67 13.05
C ILE A 148 0.78 4.31 11.88
N GLY A 149 0.23 4.18 10.69
CA GLY A 149 0.66 4.97 9.53
C GLY A 149 -0.55 5.33 8.68
N CYS A 150 -0.61 6.58 8.25
CA CYS A 150 -1.78 7.12 7.55
C CYS A 150 -1.41 7.85 6.28
N ALA A 151 -2.32 7.84 5.32
CA ALA A 151 -2.19 8.59 4.09
C ALA A 151 -3.55 9.13 3.65
N THR A 152 -3.52 10.26 2.95
CA THR A 152 -4.71 10.85 2.34
C THR A 152 -4.48 11.10 0.86
N ARG A 153 -5.53 10.92 0.07
CA ARG A 153 -5.57 11.24 -1.35
C ARG A 153 -6.80 12.07 -1.69
N LEU A 154 -6.63 13.00 -2.63
CA LEU A 154 -7.75 13.72 -3.22
C LEU A 154 -8.45 12.83 -4.25
N GLY A 155 -9.77 12.98 -4.36
CA GLY A 155 -10.59 12.23 -5.29
C GLY A 155 -10.39 12.60 -6.75
N PHE A 156 -11.14 11.92 -7.60
CA PHE A 156 -11.26 12.22 -9.03
C PHE A 156 -12.75 12.39 -9.38
N ALA A 157 -13.03 13.33 -10.29
CA ALA A 157 -14.35 13.43 -10.92
C ALA A 157 -14.51 12.35 -11.99
N ASP A 158 -15.75 12.08 -12.43
CA ASP A 158 -16.06 11.10 -13.49
C ASP A 158 -15.30 11.35 -14.80
N SER A 159 -14.86 12.60 -15.03
CA SER A 159 -14.04 13.01 -16.16
C SER A 159 -12.56 12.59 -16.05
N GLY A 160 -12.15 11.99 -14.94
CA GLY A 160 -10.75 11.70 -14.60
C GLY A 160 -9.96 12.91 -14.12
N ALA A 161 -10.57 14.11 -14.08
CA ALA A 161 -9.95 15.29 -13.48
C ALA A 161 -9.84 15.12 -11.96
N ARG A 162 -8.80 15.68 -11.34
CA ARG A 162 -8.69 15.71 -9.87
C ARG A 162 -9.90 16.47 -9.30
N ASP A 163 -10.52 15.89 -8.30
CA ASP A 163 -11.53 16.55 -7.47
C ASP A 163 -10.85 17.08 -6.20
N PRO A 164 -10.56 18.39 -6.13
CA PRO A 164 -9.89 18.97 -4.97
C PRO A 164 -10.79 19.07 -3.74
N LEU A 165 -12.09 18.78 -3.87
CA LEU A 165 -13.06 18.88 -2.80
C LEU A 165 -13.34 17.55 -2.10
N SER A 166 -12.89 16.44 -2.68
CA SER A 166 -13.06 15.11 -2.08
C SER A 166 -11.72 14.61 -1.53
N SER A 167 -11.70 14.16 -0.28
CA SER A 167 -10.50 13.58 0.35
C SER A 167 -10.78 12.20 0.92
N PHE A 168 -9.84 11.27 0.72
CA PHE A 168 -9.90 9.88 1.13
C PHE A 168 -8.72 9.56 2.02
N THR A 169 -8.98 9.32 3.30
CA THR A 169 -7.97 9.03 4.32
C THR A 169 -8.01 7.56 4.68
N VAL A 170 -6.84 6.93 4.68
CA VAL A 170 -6.62 5.57 5.16
C VAL A 170 -5.59 5.61 6.27
N CYS A 171 -5.84 4.91 7.37
CA CYS A 171 -4.81 4.58 8.36
C CYS A 171 -4.71 3.06 8.51
N ARG A 172 -3.48 2.57 8.62
CA ARG A 172 -3.16 1.23 9.12
C ARG A 172 -2.80 1.33 10.59
N VAL A 173 -3.46 0.52 11.41
CA VAL A 173 -3.24 0.46 12.88
C VAL A 173 -2.83 -0.95 13.25
N PHE A 174 -2.18 -1.11 14.40
CA PHE A 174 -1.40 -2.29 14.79
C PHE A 174 -0.10 -2.33 14.00
N LYS A 175 0.99 -2.65 14.70
CA LYS A 175 2.22 -2.99 13.99
C LYS A 175 1.88 -4.16 13.08
N GLU A 176 2.29 -4.10 11.80
CA GLU A 176 2.26 -5.29 10.97
C GLU A 176 2.85 -6.42 11.81
N VAL A 177 2.11 -7.51 11.94
CA VAL A 177 2.70 -8.73 12.48
C VAL A 177 3.57 -9.25 11.35
N LYS A 178 4.72 -8.59 11.12
CA LYS A 178 5.80 -9.20 10.38
C LYS A 178 6.06 -10.50 11.14
N PRO A 179 5.84 -11.68 10.52
CA PRO A 179 5.97 -12.93 11.22
C PRO A 179 7.29 -12.93 11.97
N THR A 180 7.21 -13.22 13.27
CA THR A 180 8.30 -13.13 14.24
C THR A 180 9.45 -14.00 13.79
N THR A 181 10.37 -13.44 13.00
CA THR A 181 11.70 -13.97 12.67
C THR A 181 11.79 -15.49 12.45
N ILE A 182 10.76 -16.13 11.87
CA ILE A 182 10.81 -17.50 11.34
C ILE A 182 9.98 -17.50 10.05
N ILE A 183 10.70 -17.47 8.92
CA ILE A 183 10.26 -17.61 7.51
C ILE A 183 9.63 -16.36 6.85
N ALA A 184 10.45 -15.31 6.67
CA ALA A 184 10.42 -14.50 5.45
C ALA A 184 11.86 -14.26 4.98
N ARG A 185 12.63 -15.34 4.84
CA ARG A 185 13.37 -15.43 3.58
C ARG A 185 12.27 -15.55 2.53
N GLN A 186 12.31 -14.83 1.41
CA GLN A 186 11.53 -15.31 0.25
C GLN A 186 11.71 -16.81 0.21
N ASP A 187 10.62 -17.56 0.14
CA ASP A 187 10.75 -19.00 0.05
C ASP A 187 11.38 -19.30 -1.32
N LEU A 188 12.71 -19.34 -1.34
CA LEU A 188 13.57 -19.67 -2.45
C LEU A 188 13.73 -21.19 -2.55
N SER A 189 12.96 -21.98 -1.78
CA SER A 189 12.86 -23.41 -2.02
C SER A 189 12.56 -23.63 -3.49
N PRO A 190 13.31 -24.48 -4.19
CA PRO A 190 13.08 -24.74 -5.60
C PRO A 190 11.75 -25.47 -5.86
N GLY A 191 11.01 -25.88 -4.83
CA GLY A 191 9.83 -26.73 -4.96
C GLY A 191 10.19 -28.22 -5.03
N PRO A 192 9.35 -29.08 -5.63
CA PRO A 192 8.16 -28.73 -6.42
C PRO A 192 7.00 -28.21 -5.57
N PHE A 193 6.25 -27.27 -6.16
CA PHE A 193 5.01 -26.73 -5.62
C PHE A 193 3.84 -27.23 -6.47
N GLN A 194 2.69 -27.45 -5.84
CA GLN A 194 1.44 -27.75 -6.54
C GLN A 194 0.42 -26.67 -6.21
N GLY A 195 -0.25 -26.17 -7.24
CA GLY A 195 -1.25 -25.10 -7.11
C GLY A 195 -2.09 -24.95 -8.37
N ASP A 196 -2.95 -23.93 -8.37
CA ASP A 196 -3.74 -23.58 -9.54
C ASP A 196 -2.95 -22.67 -10.48
N ILE A 197 -3.28 -22.74 -11.77
CA ILE A 197 -2.81 -21.79 -12.78
C ILE A 197 -3.98 -21.04 -13.40
N THR A 198 -3.83 -19.72 -13.53
CA THR A 198 -4.69 -18.83 -14.31
C THR A 198 -3.85 -18.02 -15.31
N PHE A 199 -4.49 -17.12 -16.04
CA PHE A 199 -3.79 -16.11 -16.82
C PHE A 199 -4.31 -14.70 -16.57
N PHE A 200 -3.44 -13.71 -16.84
CA PHE A 200 -3.73 -12.28 -16.77
C PHE A 200 -3.26 -11.57 -18.04
N ASN A 201 -3.68 -10.31 -18.24
CA ASN A 201 -3.12 -9.44 -19.27
C ASN A 201 -1.97 -8.62 -18.69
N PRO A 202 -0.70 -8.90 -19.05
CA PRO A 202 0.43 -8.24 -18.42
C PRO A 202 0.52 -6.74 -18.74
N ALA A 203 1.09 -5.99 -17.79
CA ALA A 203 1.41 -4.58 -17.90
C ALA A 203 2.68 -4.28 -17.09
N LEU A 204 2.68 -3.22 -16.27
CA LEU A 204 3.75 -2.98 -15.30
C LEU A 204 3.64 -3.97 -14.13
N GLY A 205 4.58 -4.93 -14.06
CA GLY A 205 4.64 -5.92 -12.99
C GLY A 205 5.33 -5.42 -11.74
N ALA A 206 5.13 -6.12 -10.63
CA ALA A 206 5.71 -5.82 -9.31
C ALA A 206 7.25 -5.84 -9.30
N CYS A 207 7.91 -6.47 -10.27
CA CYS A 207 9.36 -6.41 -10.42
C CYS A 207 9.87 -5.13 -11.09
N GLY A 208 8.96 -4.24 -11.53
CA GLY A 208 9.29 -2.95 -12.14
C GLY A 208 9.54 -3.03 -13.65
N TRP A 209 9.10 -4.11 -14.30
CA TRP A 209 9.25 -4.32 -15.74
C TRP A 209 7.88 -4.30 -16.42
N THR A 210 7.85 -3.89 -17.68
CA THR A 210 6.64 -3.93 -18.51
C THR A 210 6.69 -5.14 -19.42
N ASP A 211 5.66 -5.96 -19.35
CA ASP A 211 5.46 -7.16 -20.16
C ASP A 211 4.14 -7.06 -20.95
N ASN A 212 3.92 -7.99 -21.88
CA ASN A 212 2.67 -8.07 -22.64
C ASN A 212 2.18 -9.53 -22.76
N ASP A 213 1.06 -9.73 -23.46
CA ASP A 213 0.40 -11.03 -23.59
C ASP A 213 1.29 -12.13 -24.22
N ASP A 214 2.33 -11.75 -24.97
CA ASP A 214 3.28 -12.65 -25.64
C ASP A 214 4.58 -12.88 -24.83
N SER A 215 4.73 -12.25 -23.65
CA SER A 215 5.89 -12.43 -22.77
C SER A 215 5.85 -13.81 -22.07
N MET A 216 6.97 -14.52 -21.99
CA MET A 216 7.09 -15.80 -21.26
C MET A 216 7.28 -15.57 -19.74
N ILE A 217 6.21 -15.19 -19.04
CA ILE A 217 6.28 -14.70 -17.66
C ILE A 217 5.26 -15.36 -16.73
N VAL A 218 5.54 -15.22 -15.44
CA VAL A 218 4.66 -15.64 -14.34
C VAL A 218 4.63 -14.59 -13.23
N ALA A 219 3.45 -14.42 -12.65
CA ALA A 219 3.23 -13.76 -11.38
C ALA A 219 3.14 -14.82 -10.27
N LEU A 220 4.05 -14.75 -9.29
CA LEU A 220 4.00 -15.63 -8.11
C LEU A 220 3.04 -15.07 -7.06
N SER A 221 2.48 -15.90 -6.19
CA SER A 221 1.62 -15.41 -5.10
C SER A 221 2.30 -14.29 -4.29
N HIS A 222 1.53 -13.24 -4.00
CA HIS A 222 1.95 -12.19 -3.06
C HIS A 222 2.37 -12.75 -1.70
N ILE A 223 1.83 -13.89 -1.27
CA ILE A 223 2.22 -14.56 -0.02
C ILE A 223 3.68 -15.04 -0.11
N LYS A 224 4.07 -15.60 -1.26
CA LYS A 224 5.41 -16.13 -1.50
C LYS A 224 6.44 -15.04 -1.78
N MET A 225 6.03 -13.98 -2.49
CA MET A 225 6.89 -12.83 -2.75
C MET A 225 7.01 -11.90 -1.53
N GLY A 226 6.01 -11.85 -0.65
CA GLY A 226 5.95 -10.92 0.47
C GLY A 226 5.68 -9.48 0.03
N SER A 227 5.93 -8.54 0.94
CA SER A 227 5.61 -7.12 0.73
C SER A 227 6.50 -6.44 -0.30
N GLN A 228 7.76 -6.87 -0.43
CA GLN A 228 8.72 -6.28 -1.37
C GLN A 228 8.29 -6.51 -2.83
N SER A 229 8.11 -5.43 -3.59
CA SER A 229 7.86 -5.44 -5.04
C SER A 229 9.19 -5.28 -5.81
N ASN A 230 9.57 -4.06 -6.18
CA ASN A 230 10.81 -3.81 -6.91
C ASN A 230 12.04 -4.34 -6.14
N GLY A 231 12.91 -5.05 -6.84
CA GLY A 231 14.12 -5.65 -6.26
C GLY A 231 13.88 -6.88 -5.39
N ASN A 232 12.69 -7.48 -5.41
CA ASN A 232 12.42 -8.75 -4.74
C ASN A 232 13.37 -9.85 -5.25
N PRO A 233 14.07 -10.61 -4.37
CA PRO A 233 14.93 -11.73 -4.76
C PRO A 233 14.33 -12.83 -5.66
N LEU A 234 13.01 -12.95 -5.76
CA LEU A 234 12.34 -13.84 -6.72
C LEU A 234 12.22 -13.21 -8.12
N CYS A 235 12.29 -11.88 -8.25
CA CYS A 235 12.25 -11.20 -9.54
C CYS A 235 13.38 -11.67 -10.45
N GLY A 236 13.00 -12.04 -11.67
CA GLY A 236 13.92 -12.54 -12.69
C GLY A 236 14.39 -13.97 -12.50
N LYS A 237 13.94 -14.69 -11.46
CA LYS A 237 14.11 -16.13 -11.37
C LYS A 237 13.30 -16.83 -12.46
N THR A 238 13.77 -18.01 -12.85
CA THR A 238 13.06 -18.87 -13.79
C THR A 238 12.18 -19.84 -13.03
N VAL A 239 10.95 -20.02 -13.49
CA VAL A 239 10.02 -21.03 -13.02
C VAL A 239 9.81 -22.03 -14.15
N ARG A 240 9.93 -23.32 -13.86
CA ARG A 240 9.51 -24.40 -14.75
C ARG A 240 8.15 -24.91 -14.32
N ILE A 241 7.15 -24.76 -15.19
CA ILE A 241 5.77 -25.21 -14.98
C ILE A 241 5.56 -26.51 -15.75
N GLU A 242 4.93 -27.49 -15.12
CA GLU A 242 4.58 -28.79 -15.68
C GLU A 242 3.09 -29.06 -15.51
N ALA A 243 2.41 -29.30 -16.63
CA ALA A 243 0.98 -29.60 -16.67
C ALA A 243 0.66 -30.46 -17.90
N GLU A 244 -0.19 -31.49 -17.72
CA GLU A 244 -0.69 -32.34 -18.82
C GLU A 244 0.41 -32.92 -19.73
N GLY A 245 1.56 -33.29 -19.15
CA GLY A 245 2.70 -33.84 -19.88
C GLY A 245 3.53 -32.81 -20.66
N LYS A 246 3.20 -31.51 -20.57
CA LYS A 246 3.98 -30.40 -21.14
C LYS A 246 4.78 -29.69 -20.06
N SER A 247 5.86 -29.04 -20.48
CA SER A 247 6.72 -28.23 -19.61
C SER A 247 7.11 -26.93 -20.28
N VAL A 248 7.15 -25.83 -19.51
CA VAL A 248 7.52 -24.50 -19.98
C VAL A 248 8.33 -23.74 -18.93
N ASN A 249 9.36 -23.01 -19.38
CA ASN A 249 10.15 -22.13 -18.54
C ASN A 249 9.68 -20.68 -18.72
N VAL A 250 9.48 -19.98 -17.62
CA VAL A 250 8.97 -18.61 -17.58
C VAL A 250 9.71 -17.78 -16.54
N LYS A 251 9.73 -16.46 -16.71
CA LYS A 251 10.41 -15.54 -15.80
C LYS A 251 9.44 -14.95 -14.79
N VAL A 252 9.84 -14.86 -13.53
CA VAL A 252 9.08 -14.13 -12.51
C VAL A 252 9.23 -12.64 -12.76
N THR A 253 8.14 -11.96 -13.12
CA THR A 253 8.14 -10.51 -13.37
C THR A 253 7.07 -9.75 -12.59
N ASP A 254 6.17 -10.46 -11.93
CA ASP A 254 5.06 -9.86 -11.20
C ASP A 254 4.67 -10.68 -9.96
N LYS A 255 3.75 -10.15 -9.15
CA LYS A 255 3.14 -10.85 -8.03
C LYS A 255 1.63 -10.88 -8.16
N CYS A 256 1.05 -12.07 -8.03
CA CYS A 256 -0.38 -12.29 -8.09
C CYS A 256 -1.02 -12.02 -6.72
N MET A 257 -1.78 -10.93 -6.65
CA MET A 257 -2.47 -10.52 -5.42
C MET A 257 -3.67 -11.41 -5.06
N GLY A 258 -4.26 -12.10 -6.04
CA GLY A 258 -5.39 -13.01 -5.82
C GLY A 258 -5.01 -14.48 -5.57
N CYS A 259 -3.72 -14.83 -5.70
CA CYS A 259 -3.27 -16.23 -5.70
C CYS A 259 -3.04 -16.77 -4.29
N ALA A 260 -3.49 -18.01 -4.04
CA ALA A 260 -3.02 -18.77 -2.88
C ALA A 260 -1.51 -19.01 -2.96
N VAL A 261 -0.87 -19.44 -1.88
CA VAL A 261 0.61 -19.44 -1.74
C VAL A 261 1.37 -20.13 -2.88
N ASN A 262 0.80 -21.19 -3.44
CA ASN A 262 1.41 -21.96 -4.54
C ASN A 262 0.71 -21.77 -5.89
N ASP A 263 -0.33 -20.94 -5.95
CA ASP A 263 -0.99 -20.61 -7.21
C ASP A 263 -0.11 -19.65 -8.01
N ILE A 264 -0.20 -19.77 -9.33
CA ILE A 264 0.55 -18.97 -10.29
C ILE A 264 -0.40 -18.36 -11.32
N ASP A 265 -0.11 -17.13 -11.73
CA ASP A 265 -0.84 -16.45 -12.78
C ASP A 265 0.14 -16.17 -13.92
N VAL A 266 -0.16 -16.61 -15.13
CA VAL A 266 0.79 -16.54 -16.25
C VAL A 266 0.29 -15.64 -17.37
N SER A 267 1.16 -15.29 -18.32
CA SER A 267 0.69 -14.62 -19.54
C SER A 267 -0.17 -15.55 -20.41
N PRO A 268 -1.00 -14.99 -21.32
CA PRO A 268 -1.81 -15.77 -22.25
C PRO A 268 -0.98 -16.71 -23.12
N THR A 269 0.23 -16.33 -23.55
CA THR A 269 1.09 -17.20 -24.36
C THR A 269 1.54 -18.45 -23.59
N VAL A 270 1.86 -18.32 -22.30
CA VAL A 270 2.27 -19.44 -21.44
C VAL A 270 1.10 -20.38 -21.19
N PHE A 271 -0.08 -19.83 -20.89
CA PHE A 271 -1.28 -20.63 -20.67
C PHE A 271 -1.66 -21.43 -21.92
N LYS A 272 -1.63 -20.80 -23.11
CA LYS A 272 -1.86 -21.48 -24.40
C LYS A 272 -0.79 -22.53 -24.71
N ALA A 273 0.48 -22.29 -24.37
CA ALA A 273 1.53 -23.29 -24.58
C ALA A 273 1.23 -24.59 -23.80
N LEU A 274 0.71 -24.47 -22.58
CA LEU A 274 0.33 -25.60 -21.74
C LEU A 274 -1.02 -26.22 -22.17
N PHE A 275 -2.06 -25.43 -22.40
CA PHE A 275 -3.44 -25.94 -22.53
C PHE A 275 -4.07 -25.79 -23.93
N GLY A 276 -3.39 -25.16 -24.88
CA GLY A 276 -3.85 -24.95 -26.26
C GLY A 276 -4.67 -23.68 -26.47
N ASP A 277 -5.52 -23.31 -25.51
CA ASP A 277 -6.34 -22.09 -25.54
C ASP A 277 -6.57 -21.51 -24.13
N LEU A 278 -7.30 -20.41 -24.04
CA LEU A 278 -7.62 -19.71 -22.78
C LEU A 278 -8.98 -20.10 -22.18
N GLY A 279 -9.77 -20.91 -22.88
CA GLY A 279 -11.18 -21.16 -22.57
C GLY A 279 -11.40 -21.83 -21.21
N ARG A 280 -10.38 -22.52 -20.69
CA ARG A 280 -10.44 -23.13 -19.35
C ARG A 280 -10.39 -22.10 -18.22
N GLY A 281 -9.76 -20.95 -18.42
CA GLY A 281 -9.63 -19.88 -17.41
C GLY A 281 -8.70 -20.22 -16.23
N ARG A 282 -8.97 -21.34 -15.56
CA ARG A 282 -8.24 -21.87 -14.40
C ARG A 282 -8.04 -23.37 -14.54
N VAL A 283 -6.85 -23.87 -14.24
CA VAL A 283 -6.56 -25.31 -14.17
C VAL A 283 -5.93 -25.62 -12.81
N THR A 284 -6.47 -26.62 -12.13
CA THR A 284 -6.03 -27.01 -10.77
C THR A 284 -4.93 -28.06 -10.82
N GLY A 285 -4.00 -28.00 -9.86
CA GLY A 285 -3.04 -29.08 -9.62
C GLY A 285 -1.86 -29.12 -10.59
N VAL A 286 -1.46 -27.97 -11.15
CA VAL A 286 -0.20 -27.88 -11.90
C VAL A 286 0.99 -27.95 -10.95
N THR A 287 2.11 -28.47 -11.44
CA THR A 287 3.35 -28.53 -10.69
C THR A 287 4.33 -27.48 -11.20
N TRP A 288 5.06 -26.80 -10.32
CA TRP A 288 6.11 -25.89 -10.75
C TRP A 288 7.31 -25.85 -9.81
N THR A 289 8.46 -25.46 -10.33
CA THR A 289 9.75 -25.39 -9.61
C THR A 289 10.49 -24.10 -9.94
N LEU A 290 11.23 -23.52 -8.99
CA LEU A 290 12.23 -22.48 -9.28
C LEU A 290 13.50 -23.14 -9.81
N VAL A 291 14.06 -22.59 -10.89
CA VAL A 291 15.27 -23.06 -11.59
C VAL A 291 16.42 -22.08 -11.39
#